data_AF-A0A946F958-F1
#
_entry.id   AF-A0A946F958-F1
#
_cell.length_a   1.000
_cell.length_b   1.000
_cell.length_c   1.000
_cell.angle_alpha   90.00
_cell.angle_beta   90.00
_cell.angle_gamma   90.00
#
_symmetry.space_group_name_H-M   'P 1'
#
loop_
_entity.id
_entity.type
_entity.pdbx_description
1 polymer ?
#
loop_
_entity_poly.entity_id
_entity_poly.type
_entity_poly.pdbx_seq_one_letter_code
_entity_poly.pdbx_strand_id
1 'polypeptide(L)'
;MNEAILTPQTQALSDEAPITRRELKALMHRSNAPVMIRLPLWYGMLAITGLLIWLAMGTWWLLPAMFLHGIIMVHHFSLQHECIHFTALKTRRANEVLAAWCGFWICVPPVYFRY
;
A
#
# COMPACT_ATOMS: atom_id res chain seq x y z
N MET A 1 24.44 30.30 -22.07
CA MET A 1 24.29 29.85 -20.67
C MET A 1 23.32 28.68 -20.72
N ASN A 2 23.79 27.44 -20.52
CA ASN A 2 22.90 26.28 -20.57
C ASN A 2 22.07 26.27 -19.28
N GLU A 3 20.76 26.47 -19.42
CA GLU A 3 19.82 26.24 -18.33
C GLU A 3 19.80 24.73 -18.07
N ALA A 4 20.31 24.31 -16.92
CA ALA A 4 20.26 22.90 -16.54
C ALA A 4 18.80 22.52 -16.33
N ILE A 5 18.31 21.51 -17.06
CA ILE A 5 16.94 21.02 -16.92
C ILE A 5 16.76 20.49 -15.49
N LEU A 6 16.02 21.23 -14.68
CA LEU A 6 15.66 20.83 -13.33
C LEU A 6 14.56 19.75 -13.42
N THR A 7 14.96 18.49 -13.28
CA THR A 7 14.02 17.40 -12.98
C THR A 7 13.40 17.60 -11.59
N PRO A 8 12.23 17.00 -11.31
CA PRO A 8 11.61 17.06 -9.98
C PRO A 8 12.57 16.62 -8.86
N GLN A 9 13.43 15.65 -9.13
CA GLN A 9 14.43 15.19 -8.17
C GLN A 9 15.55 16.22 -7.96
N THR A 10 16.10 16.81 -9.02
CA THR A 10 17.14 17.85 -8.90
C THR A 10 16.60 19.15 -8.31
N GLN A 11 15.33 19.49 -8.56
CA GLN A 11 14.66 20.62 -7.94
C GLN A 11 14.44 20.37 -6.44
N ALA A 12 13.95 19.19 -6.06
CA ALA A 12 13.76 18.81 -4.65
C ALA A 12 15.08 18.68 -3.86
N LEU A 13 16.21 18.54 -4.55
CA LEU A 13 17.55 18.44 -3.97
C LEU A 13 18.39 19.71 -4.13
N SER A 14 17.81 20.77 -4.70
CA SER A 14 18.45 22.07 -4.87
C SER A 14 18.55 22.82 -3.54
N ASP A 15 19.41 23.84 -3.47
CA ASP A 15 19.57 24.67 -2.28
C ASP A 15 18.34 25.54 -1.98
N GLU A 16 17.42 25.67 -2.94
CA GLU A 16 16.12 26.34 -2.80
C GLU A 16 15.03 25.43 -2.20
N ALA A 17 15.33 24.14 -1.98
CA ALA A 17 14.36 23.19 -1.45
C ALA A 17 13.91 23.60 -0.03
N PRO A 18 12.60 23.59 0.26
CA PRO A 18 12.07 24.04 1.56
C PRO A 18 12.42 23.11 2.72
N ILE A 19 12.96 21.93 2.44
CA ILE A 19 13.41 20.96 3.44
C ILE A 19 14.84 20.52 3.14
N THR A 20 15.65 20.44 4.18
CA THR A 20 17.02 19.93 4.08
C THR A 20 17.04 18.44 3.79
N ARG A 21 18.14 17.93 3.20
CA ARG A 21 18.33 16.47 3.01
C ARG A 21 18.19 15.67 4.32
N ARG A 22 18.55 16.27 5.45
CA ARG A 22 18.43 15.64 6.77
C ARG A 22 16.97 15.47 7.16
N GLU A 23 16.13 16.49 6.95
CA GLU A 23 14.70 16.44 7.22
C GLU A 23 13.99 15.47 6.29
N LEU A 24 14.30 15.51 4.98
CA LEU A 24 13.78 14.54 4.02
C LEU A 24 14.09 13.10 4.45
N LYS A 25 15.33 12.83 4.85
CA LYS A 25 15.74 11.50 5.34
C LYS A 25 15.00 11.09 6.62
N ALA A 26 14.67 12.03 7.50
CA ALA A 26 13.88 11.76 8.70
C ALA A 26 12.43 11.38 8.35
N LEU A 27 11.83 12.02 7.34
CA LEU A 27 10.48 11.70 6.84
C LEU A 27 10.40 10.34 6.14
N MET A 28 11.49 9.88 5.53
CA MET A 28 11.58 8.57 4.86
C MET A 28 11.87 7.40 5.82
N HIS A 29 11.76 7.62 7.14
CA HIS A 29 12.05 6.57 8.12
C HIS A 29 11.00 5.46 8.09
N ARG A 30 11.44 4.26 7.71
CA ARG A 30 10.60 3.05 7.62
C ARG A 30 10.30 2.48 9.01
N SER A 31 9.06 2.06 9.24
CA SER A 31 8.62 1.46 10.51
C SER A 31 7.73 0.25 10.27
N ASN A 32 7.98 -0.83 11.02
CA ASN A 32 7.15 -2.03 10.96
C ASN A 32 5.86 -1.91 11.79
N ALA A 33 5.82 -0.96 12.75
CA ALA A 33 4.71 -0.84 13.69
C ALA A 33 3.35 -0.58 13.00
N PRO A 34 3.24 0.30 11.98
CA PRO A 34 1.98 0.50 11.27
C PRO A 34 1.44 -0.78 10.62
N VAL A 35 2.31 -1.59 10.00
CA VAL A 35 1.89 -2.85 9.35
C VAL A 35 1.38 -3.85 10.37
N MET A 36 2.03 -3.97 11.53
CA MET A 36 1.61 -4.89 12.60
C MET A 36 0.21 -4.60 13.15
N ILE A 37 -0.27 -3.35 13.06
CA ILE A 37 -1.60 -2.95 13.53
C ILE A 37 -2.61 -2.97 12.37
N ARG A 38 -2.25 -2.39 11.23
CA ARG A 38 -3.16 -2.23 10.09
C ARG A 38 -3.48 -3.56 9.41
N LEU A 39 -2.53 -4.49 9.36
CA LEU A 39 -2.72 -5.76 8.66
C LEU A 39 -3.78 -6.64 9.36
N PRO A 40 -3.72 -6.89 10.69
CA PRO A 40 -4.80 -7.61 11.38
C PRO A 40 -6.15 -6.91 11.30
N LEU A 41 -6.19 -5.57 11.44
CA LEU A 41 -7.43 -4.80 11.31
C LEU A 41 -8.07 -5.00 9.94
N TRP A 42 -7.27 -4.95 8.88
CA TRP A 42 -7.74 -5.14 7.52
C TRP A 42 -8.27 -6.57 7.28
N TYR A 43 -7.57 -7.60 7.78
CA TYR A 43 -8.08 -8.98 7.74
C TYR A 43 -9.37 -9.15 8.56
N GLY A 44 -9.48 -8.47 9.69
CA GLY A 44 -10.74 -8.41 10.47
C GLY A 44 -11.87 -7.80 9.65
N MET A 45 -11.63 -6.69 8.95
CA MET A 45 -12.61 -6.05 8.07
C MET A 45 -13.03 -6.95 6.91
N LEU A 46 -12.09 -7.70 6.31
CA LEU A 46 -12.42 -8.72 5.31
C LEU A 46 -13.32 -9.82 5.88
N ALA A 47 -12.97 -10.37 7.04
CA ALA A 47 -13.74 -11.44 7.66
C ALA A 47 -15.16 -10.98 7.99
N ILE A 48 -15.31 -9.78 8.56
CA ILE A 48 -16.61 -9.18 8.88
C ILE A 48 -17.44 -8.97 7.62
N THR A 49 -16.86 -8.40 6.56
CA THR A 49 -17.62 -8.15 5.33
C THR A 49 -17.91 -9.42 4.54
N GLY A 50 -17.04 -10.44 4.59
CA GLY A 50 -17.33 -11.76 4.07
C GLY A 50 -18.49 -12.43 4.83
N LEU A 51 -18.55 -12.29 6.15
CA LEU A 51 -19.67 -12.75 6.96
C LEU A 51 -20.97 -12.00 6.59
N LEU A 52 -20.91 -10.68 6.35
CA LEU A 52 -22.07 -9.91 5.90
C LEU A 52 -22.60 -10.41 4.56
N ILE A 53 -21.72 -10.75 3.61
CA ILE A 53 -22.13 -11.37 2.33
C ILE A 53 -22.85 -12.69 2.58
N TRP A 54 -22.28 -13.55 3.43
CA TRP A 54 -22.87 -14.85 3.76
C TRP A 54 -24.27 -14.70 4.39
N LEU A 55 -24.43 -13.77 5.34
CA LEU A 55 -25.71 -13.49 5.98
C LEU A 55 -26.73 -12.84 5.02
N ALA A 56 -26.27 -12.11 4.01
CA ALA A 56 -27.11 -11.41 3.05
C ALA A 56 -27.54 -12.28 1.85
N MET A 57 -27.08 -13.55 1.76
CA MET A 57 -27.43 -14.46 0.67
C MET A 57 -28.95 -14.58 0.49
N GLY A 58 -29.42 -14.48 -0.76
CA GLY A 58 -30.85 -14.54 -1.09
C GLY A 58 -31.65 -13.28 -0.77
N THR A 59 -31.00 -12.20 -0.31
CA THR A 59 -31.64 -10.91 -0.01
C THR A 59 -31.10 -9.78 -0.89
N TRP A 60 -31.82 -8.67 -0.98
CA TRP A 60 -31.35 -7.46 -1.67
C TRP A 60 -30.10 -6.83 -1.00
N TRP A 61 -29.80 -7.17 0.26
CA TRP A 61 -28.60 -6.71 0.97
C TRP A 61 -27.31 -7.34 0.44
N LEU A 62 -27.39 -8.37 -0.40
CA LEU A 62 -26.22 -9.01 -0.98
C LEU A 62 -25.38 -8.03 -1.79
N LEU A 63 -26.01 -7.19 -2.62
CA LEU A 63 -25.33 -6.20 -3.45
C LEU A 63 -24.52 -5.17 -2.63
N PRO A 64 -25.10 -4.45 -1.64
CA PRO A 64 -24.33 -3.52 -0.83
C PRO A 64 -23.25 -4.22 0.01
N ALA A 65 -23.49 -5.45 0.50
CA ALA A 65 -22.46 -6.21 1.22
C ALA A 65 -21.27 -6.57 0.31
N MET A 66 -21.53 -7.02 -0.92
CA MET A 66 -20.50 -7.29 -1.92
C MET A 66 -19.76 -6.02 -2.34
N PHE A 67 -20.46 -4.90 -2.51
CA PHE A 67 -19.84 -3.62 -2.84
C PHE A 67 -18.87 -3.17 -1.73
N LEU A 68 -19.30 -3.22 -0.47
CA LEU A 68 -18.46 -2.90 0.68
C LEU A 68 -17.24 -3.82 0.77
N HIS A 69 -17.43 -5.12 0.58
CA HIS A 69 -16.33 -6.08 0.59
C HIS A 69 -15.33 -5.81 -0.55
N GLY A 70 -15.82 -5.48 -1.74
CA GLY A 70 -15.00 -5.10 -2.90
C GLY A 70 -14.12 -3.88 -2.62
N ILE A 71 -14.67 -2.84 -1.99
CA ILE A 71 -13.89 -1.66 -1.58
C ILE A 71 -12.72 -2.07 -0.67
N ILE A 72 -12.98 -2.91 0.34
CA ILE A 72 -11.96 -3.35 1.28
C ILE A 72 -10.90 -4.17 0.56
N MET A 73 -11.31 -5.12 -0.29
CA MET A 73 -10.42 -5.95 -1.11
C MET A 73 -9.49 -5.12 -2.01
N VAL A 74 -9.98 -4.07 -2.67
CA VAL A 74 -9.14 -3.22 -3.53
C VAL A 74 -8.00 -2.54 -2.75
N HIS A 75 -8.19 -2.22 -1.47
CA HIS A 75 -7.14 -1.59 -0.66
C HIS A 75 -5.94 -2.52 -0.39
N HIS A 76 -6.05 -3.83 -0.64
CA HIS A 76 -4.90 -4.73 -0.57
C HIS A 76 -3.81 -4.35 -1.59
N PHE A 77 -4.19 -3.74 -2.70
CA PHE A 77 -3.27 -3.20 -3.70
C PHE A 77 -2.34 -2.13 -3.15
N SER A 78 -2.82 -1.24 -2.26
CA SER A 78 -1.98 -0.20 -1.67
C SER A 78 -0.84 -0.80 -0.84
N LEU A 79 -1.16 -1.79 0.00
CA LEU A 79 -0.15 -2.49 0.80
C LEU A 79 0.83 -3.25 -0.10
N GLN A 80 0.33 -3.93 -1.13
CA GLN A 80 1.16 -4.60 -2.11
C GLN A 80 2.12 -3.62 -2.79
N HIS A 81 1.63 -2.47 -3.27
CA HIS A 81 2.42 -1.45 -3.95
C HIS A 81 3.58 -0.95 -3.10
N GLU A 82 3.30 -0.55 -1.87
CA GLU A 82 4.32 -0.07 -0.94
C GLU A 82 5.34 -1.17 -0.57
N CYS A 83 4.89 -2.43 -0.48
CA CYS A 83 5.80 -3.55 -0.25
C CYS A 83 6.72 -3.80 -1.46
N ILE A 84 6.22 -3.67 -2.69
CA ILE A 84 7.02 -3.85 -3.90
C ILE A 84 8.08 -2.76 -4.03
N HIS A 85 7.77 -1.53 -3.63
CA HIS A 85 8.74 -0.42 -3.57
C HIS A 85 9.69 -0.48 -2.36
N PHE A 86 9.54 -1.47 -1.48
CA PHE A 86 10.37 -1.65 -0.28
C PHE A 86 10.33 -0.48 0.73
N THR A 87 9.22 0.26 0.73
CA THR A 87 8.96 1.42 1.60
C THR A 87 8.16 1.04 2.84
N ALA A 88 7.34 -0.02 2.77
CA ALA A 88 6.45 -0.41 3.88
C ALA A 88 7.20 -0.97 5.12
N LEU A 89 8.04 -2.00 4.95
CA LEU A 89 8.74 -2.68 6.04
C LEU A 89 10.25 -2.40 6.01
N LYS A 90 10.90 -2.48 7.19
CA LYS A 90 12.36 -2.38 7.33
C LYS A 90 13.10 -3.54 6.66
N THR A 91 12.52 -4.73 6.70
CA THR A 91 13.15 -5.95 6.18
C THR A 91 12.70 -6.21 4.75
N ARG A 92 13.66 -6.32 3.82
CA ARG A 92 13.37 -6.55 2.39
C ARG A 92 12.59 -7.85 2.14
N ARG A 93 13.01 -8.97 2.74
CA ARG A 93 12.29 -10.25 2.56
C ARG A 93 10.86 -10.21 3.07
N ALA A 94 10.60 -9.48 4.15
CA ALA A 94 9.24 -9.34 4.67
C ALA A 94 8.34 -8.58 3.69
N ASN A 95 8.87 -7.53 3.05
CA ASN A 95 8.17 -6.84 1.97
C ASN A 95 7.91 -7.78 0.77
N GLU A 96 8.90 -8.55 0.33
CA GLU A 96 8.75 -9.47 -0.81
C GLU A 96 7.66 -10.53 -0.56
N VAL A 97 7.66 -11.15 0.62
CA VAL A 97 6.64 -12.13 1.03
C VAL A 97 5.26 -11.48 1.10
N LEU A 98 5.15 -10.31 1.72
CA LEU A 98 3.87 -9.63 1.89
C LEU A 98 3.30 -9.13 0.54
N ALA A 99 4.16 -8.61 -0.34
CA ALA A 99 3.79 -8.24 -1.71
C ALA A 99 3.27 -9.44 -2.51
N ALA A 100 3.93 -10.60 -2.41
CA ALA A 100 3.50 -11.82 -3.08
C ALA A 100 2.17 -12.34 -2.51
N TRP A 101 2.02 -12.32 -1.19
CA TRP A 101 0.80 -12.73 -0.51
C TRP A 101 -0.40 -11.85 -0.90
N CYS A 102 -0.25 -10.53 -0.83
CA CYS A 102 -1.30 -9.60 -1.27
C CYS A 102 -1.62 -9.77 -2.75
N GLY A 103 -0.59 -9.88 -3.60
CA GLY A 103 -0.74 -10.08 -5.04
C GLY A 103 -1.47 -11.36 -5.42
N PHE A 104 -1.29 -12.44 -4.66
CA PHE A 104 -2.06 -13.67 -4.83
C PHE A 104 -3.56 -13.43 -4.61
N TRP A 105 -3.93 -12.77 -3.50
CA TRP A 105 -5.33 -12.52 -3.16
C TRP A 105 -6.05 -11.59 -4.13
N ILE A 106 -5.36 -10.59 -4.68
CA ILE A 106 -5.96 -9.67 -5.67
C ILE A 106 -5.70 -10.10 -7.12
N CYS A 107 -5.07 -11.25 -7.34
CA CYS A 107 -4.69 -11.75 -8.68
C CYS A 107 -3.83 -10.75 -9.49
N VAL A 108 -3.00 -9.96 -8.81
CA VAL A 108 -2.09 -8.99 -9.43
C VAL A 108 -0.65 -9.36 -9.09
N PRO A 109 0.15 -9.86 -10.04
CA PRO A 109 1.54 -10.19 -9.79
C PRO A 109 2.36 -8.97 -9.34
N PRO A 110 3.17 -9.07 -8.28
CA PRO A 110 3.95 -7.96 -7.76
C PRO A 110 5.08 -7.49 -8.71
N VAL A 111 5.40 -8.29 -9.73
CA VAL A 111 6.45 -7.97 -10.70
C VAL A 111 6.13 -6.78 -11.59
N TYR A 112 4.84 -6.48 -11.83
CA TYR A 112 4.42 -5.41 -12.73
C TYR A 112 4.74 -4.00 -12.21
N PHE A 113 4.90 -3.84 -10.89
CA PHE A 113 5.06 -2.53 -10.25
C PHE A 113 6.43 -2.34 -9.58
N ARG A 114 7.42 -3.13 -9.99
CA ARG A 114 8.75 -3.14 -9.36
C ARG A 114 9.66 -1.99 -9.81
N TYR A 115 9.12 -0.96 -10.45
CA TYR A 115 9.87 0.13 -11.08
C TYR A 115 9.36 1.48 -10.60
#